data_AF-A0A1M4N8I4-F1
#
_entry.id   AF-A0A1M4N8I4-F1
#
_cell.length_a   1.000
_cell.length_b   1.000
_cell.length_c   1.000
_cell.angle_alpha   90.00
_cell.angle_beta   90.00
_cell.angle_gamma   90.00
#
_symmetry.space_group_name_H-M   'P 1'
#
loop_
_entity.id
_entity.type
_entity.pdbx_description
1 polymer ?
#
loop_
_entity_poly.entity_id
_entity_poly.type
_entity_poly.pdbx_seq_one_letter_code
_entity_poly.pdbx_strand_id
1 'polypeptide(L)'
;MEKLWYCLKCRRIFKNAGECIYCKSTFTKELNRNSPVNVFGTKIKGKVLKIEDGKAKLLIINENKEKYIKEYDVDKLRKIL
;
A
#
# COMPACT_ATOMS: atom_id res chain seq x y z
N MET A 1 6.91 5.37 14.29
CA MET A 1 6.43 4.50 13.20
C MET A 1 5.51 5.34 12.34
N GLU A 2 5.86 5.56 11.08
CA GLU A 2 4.94 6.23 10.17
C GLU A 2 3.75 5.34 9.86
N LYS A 3 2.59 5.98 9.75
CA LYS A 3 1.31 5.33 9.48
C LYS A 3 0.87 5.71 8.08
N LEU A 4 0.32 4.75 7.36
CA LEU A 4 -0.31 4.99 6.07
C LEU A 4 -1.79 4.67 6.19
N TRP A 5 -2.56 5.29 5.31
CA TRP A 5 -4.00 5.16 5.25
C TRP A 5 -4.38 4.72 3.85
N TYR A 6 -5.48 3.98 3.73
CA TYR A 6 -6.05 3.62 2.45
C TYR A 6 -7.53 3.93 2.42
N CYS A 7 -8.03 4.28 1.24
CA CYS A 7 -9.44 4.53 1.04
C CYS A 7 -10.21 3.23 0.85
N LEU A 8 -11.36 3.07 1.49
CA LEU A 8 -12.20 1.88 1.29
C LEU A 8 -12.89 1.87 -0.09
N LYS A 9 -13.14 3.04 -0.69
CA LYS A 9 -13.74 3.15 -2.03
C LYS A 9 -12.73 2.91 -3.16
N CYS A 10 -11.69 3.75 -3.25
CA CYS A 10 -10.75 3.68 -4.38
C CYS A 10 -9.55 2.77 -4.12
N ARG A 11 -9.32 2.37 -2.86
CA ARG A 11 -8.20 1.53 -2.40
C ARG A 11 -6.81 2.14 -2.53
N ARG A 12 -6.68 3.40 -2.96
CA ARG A 12 -5.39 4.10 -3.00
C ARG A 12 -4.86 4.31 -1.59
N ILE A 13 -3.54 4.26 -1.45
CA ILE A 13 -2.81 4.47 -0.20
C ILE A 13 -2.24 5.90 -0.19
N PHE A 14 -2.22 6.52 0.99
CA PHE A 14 -1.77 7.89 1.22
C PHE A 14 -1.28 8.07 2.67
N LYS A 15 -0.57 9.16 2.93
CA LYS A 15 0.08 9.42 4.24
C LYS A 15 -0.88 10.01 5.28
N ASN A 16 -1.84 10.83 4.86
CA ASN A 16 -2.65 11.62 5.78
C ASN A 16 -3.87 10.85 6.30
N ALA A 17 -4.19 11.04 7.57
CA ALA A 17 -5.44 10.55 8.14
C ALA A 17 -6.64 11.40 7.69
N GLY A 18 -7.84 10.82 7.70
CA GLY A 18 -9.08 11.54 7.42
C GLY A 18 -9.62 11.26 6.02
N GLU A 19 -9.55 12.24 5.12
CA GLU A 19 -10.17 12.15 3.80
C GLU A 19 -9.20 11.65 2.73
N CYS A 20 -9.70 10.80 1.84
CA CYS A 20 -8.94 10.38 0.66
C CYS A 20 -8.75 11.54 -0.32
N ILE A 21 -7.50 11.96 -0.51
CA ILE A 21 -7.10 13.02 -1.47
C ILE A 21 -7.49 12.76 -2.93
N TYR A 22 -7.87 11.52 -3.28
CA TYR A 22 -8.16 11.13 -4.67
C TYR A 22 -9.64 11.08 -5.01
N CYS A 23 -10.49 10.69 -4.06
CA CYS A 23 -11.93 10.55 -4.30
C CYS A 23 -12.80 11.26 -3.26
N LYS A 24 -12.19 12.10 -2.40
CA LYS A 24 -12.86 12.88 -1.35
C LYS A 24 -13.76 12.03 -0.43
N SER A 25 -13.40 10.77 -0.27
CA SER A 25 -14.14 9.84 0.59
C SER A 25 -13.58 9.93 2.00
N THR A 26 -14.47 10.10 2.97
CA THR A 26 -14.16 10.05 4.41
C THR A 26 -13.97 8.61 4.92
N PHE A 27 -14.41 7.61 4.16
CA PHE A 27 -14.19 6.20 4.46
C PHE A 27 -12.75 5.78 4.18
N THR A 28 -11.89 5.93 5.18
CA THR A 28 -10.47 5.58 5.15
C THR A 28 -10.11 4.69 6.34
N LYS A 29 -9.06 3.87 6.20
CA LYS A 29 -8.56 2.99 7.25
C LYS A 29 -7.04 3.00 7.29
N GLU A 30 -6.48 2.75 8.46
CA GLU A 30 -5.04 2.55 8.63
C GLU A 30 -4.56 1.29 7.88
N LEU A 31 -3.43 1.41 7.18
CA LEU A 31 -2.77 0.33 6.47
C LEU A 31 -1.85 -0.43 7.44
N ASN A 32 -2.31 -1.60 7.88
CA ASN A 32 -1.56 -2.43 8.80
C ASN A 32 -0.37 -3.13 8.12
N ARG A 33 0.63 -3.50 8.91
CA ARG A 33 1.68 -4.44 8.49
C ARG A 33 1.05 -5.74 7.99
N ASN A 34 1.71 -6.41 7.05
CA ASN A 34 1.24 -7.60 6.32
C ASN A 34 -0.01 -7.39 5.45
N SER A 35 -0.54 -6.17 5.36
CA SER A 35 -1.63 -5.86 4.43
C SER A 35 -1.22 -6.21 3.00
N PRO A 36 -2.04 -6.97 2.26
CA PRO A 36 -1.79 -7.22 0.86
C PRO A 36 -2.09 -5.95 0.05
N VAL A 37 -1.16 -5.63 -0.86
CA VAL A 37 -1.20 -4.48 -1.75
C VAL A 37 -0.71 -4.88 -3.14
N ASN A 38 -1.07 -4.09 -4.15
CA ASN A 38 -0.48 -4.18 -5.48
C ASN A 38 0.13 -2.84 -5.89
N VAL A 39 1.09 -2.90 -6.81
CA VAL A 39 1.67 -1.70 -7.41
C VAL A 39 0.80 -1.30 -8.60
N PHE A 40 0.28 -0.07 -8.56
CA PHE A 40 -0.62 0.50 -9.55
C PHE A 40 0.03 0.49 -10.94
N GLY A 41 -0.73 0.09 -11.96
CA GLY A 41 -0.23 -0.05 -13.32
C GLY A 41 0.65 -1.29 -13.59
N THR A 42 0.81 -2.18 -12.61
CA THR A 42 1.62 -3.40 -12.78
C THR A 42 0.88 -4.66 -12.30
N LYS A 43 1.42 -5.83 -12.67
CA LYS A 43 0.96 -7.13 -12.13
C LYS A 43 1.58 -7.47 -10.77
N ILE A 44 2.42 -6.60 -10.22
CA ILE A 44 3.16 -6.84 -8.98
C ILE A 44 2.21 -6.75 -7.78
N LYS A 45 2.17 -7.83 -7.00
CA LYS A 45 1.43 -7.93 -5.75
C LYS A 45 2.39 -8.30 -4.63
N GLY A 46 2.16 -7.78 -3.44
CA GLY A 46 3.01 -8.05 -2.29
C GLY A 46 2.31 -7.74 -0.97
N LYS A 47 3.04 -7.93 0.13
CA LYS A 47 2.58 -7.60 1.47
C LYS A 47 3.44 -6.48 2.05
N VAL A 48 2.82 -5.55 2.75
CA VAL A 48 3.54 -4.46 3.43
C VAL A 48 4.39 -5.03 4.56
N LEU A 49 5.71 -4.93 4.45
CA LEU A 49 6.65 -5.38 5.46
C LEU A 49 6.97 -4.26 6.47
N LYS A 50 7.24 -3.06 5.96
CA LYS A 50 7.63 -1.88 6.75
C LYS A 50 7.23 -0.60 6.01
N ILE A 51 6.94 0.45 6.76
CA ILE A 51 6.60 1.79 6.28
C ILE A 51 7.67 2.73 6.83
N GLU A 52 8.37 3.43 5.94
CA GLU A 52 9.43 4.40 6.28
C GLU A 52 9.45 5.53 5.24
N ASP A 53 9.57 6.76 5.71
CA ASP A 53 9.67 8.01 4.95
C ASP A 53 8.55 8.19 3.90
N GLY A 54 7.36 7.71 4.25
CA GLY A 54 6.21 7.62 3.35
C GLY A 54 6.45 6.83 2.06
N LYS A 55 7.32 5.83 2.14
CA LYS A 55 7.43 4.69 1.24
C LYS A 55 7.06 3.42 1.99
N ALA A 56 6.71 2.36 1.25
CA ALA A 56 6.46 1.05 1.83
C ALA A 56 7.36 0.00 1.20
N LYS A 57 8.05 -0.74 2.07
CA LYS A 57 8.79 -1.95 1.70
C LYS A 57 7.78 -3.09 1.57
N LEU A 58 7.72 -3.67 0.38
CA LEU A 58 6.86 -4.79 0.05
C LEU A 58 7.66 -6.08 0.01
N LEU A 59 7.11 -7.12 0.63
CA LEU A 59 7.51 -8.49 0.38
C LEU A 59 6.74 -9.00 -0.84
N ILE A 60 7.45 -9.27 -1.93
CA ILE A 60 6.90 -9.76 -3.18
C ILE A 60 7.36 -11.20 -3.38
N ILE A 61 6.49 -12.02 -3.95
CA ILE A 61 6.77 -13.40 -4.33
C ILE A 61 6.66 -13.43 -5.86
N ASN A 62 7.74 -13.79 -6.56
CA ASN A 62 7.71 -13.97 -8.02
C ASN A 62 7.07 -15.31 -8.41
N GLU A 63 6.96 -15.56 -9.71
CA GLU A 63 6.42 -16.80 -10.28
C GLU A 63 7.25 -18.04 -9.89
N ASN A 64 8.56 -17.86 -9.66
CA ASN A 64 9.47 -18.89 -9.18
C ASN A 64 9.37 -19.16 -7.66
N LYS A 65 8.41 -18.54 -6.96
CA LYS A 65 8.23 -18.59 -5.49
C LYS A 65 9.39 -17.99 -4.68
N GLU A 66 10.26 -17.22 -5.31
CA GLU A 66 11.33 -16.50 -4.65
C GLU A 66 10.77 -15.23 -3.98
N LYS A 67 11.24 -14.98 -2.76
CA LYS A 67 10.84 -13.81 -1.97
C LYS A 67 11.88 -12.73 -2.12
N TYR A 68 11.43 -11.53 -2.50
CA TYR A 68 12.29 -10.35 -2.53
C TYR A 68 11.58 -9.17 -1.90
N ILE A 69 12.39 -8.23 -1.40
CA ILE A 69 11.92 -7.00 -0.78
C ILE A 69 12.20 -5.87 -1.75
N LYS A 70 11.18 -5.06 -2.01
CA LYS A 70 11.33 -3.86 -2.84
C LYS A 70 10.53 -2.70 -2.26
N GLU A 71 11.11 -1.52 -2.35
CA GLU A 71 10.52 -0.29 -1.84
C GLU A 71 9.74 0.42 -2.95
N TYR A 72 8.57 0.97 -2.58
CA TYR A 72 7.72 1.72 -3.49
C TYR A 72 7.15 2.95 -2.79
N ASP A 73 6.98 4.02 -3.56
CA ASP A 73 6.21 5.19 -3.14
C ASP A 73 4.75 4.82 -2.91
N VAL A 74 4.14 5.42 -1.89
CA VAL A 74 2.78 5.07 -1.46
C VAL A 74 1.70 5.43 -2.46
N ASP A 75 1.93 6.45 -3.29
CA ASP A 75 1.02 6.83 -4.39
C ASP A 75 0.93 5.74 -5.47
N LYS A 76 1.99 4.95 -5.63
CA LYS A 76 2.02 3.80 -6.54
C LYS A 76 1.40 2.55 -5.94
N LEU A 77 0.91 2.60 -4.71
CA LEU A 77 0.36 1.43 -4.02
C LEU A 77 -1.15 1.48 -3.91
N ARG A 78 -1.76 0.30 -4.05
CA ARG A 78 -3.20 0.13 -3.90
C ARG A 78 -3.49 -1.09 -3.02
N LYS A 79 -4.38 -0.93 -2.05
CA LYS A 79 -4.85 -2.02 -1.19
C LYS A 79 -5.64 -3.02 -2.03
N ILE A 80 -5.39 -4.31 -1.81
CA ILE A 80 -6.22 -5.40 -2.35
C ILE A 80 -6.88 -6.14 -1.20
N LEU A 81 -8.01 -6.80 -1.46
CA LEU A 81 -8.71 -7.59 -0.44
C LEU A 81 -7.90 -8.85 -0.11
#